data_AF-A0A7K2QLN6-F1
#
_entry.id   AF-A0A7K2QLN6-F1
#
_cell.length_a   1.000
_cell.length_b   1.000
_cell.length_c   1.000
_cell.angle_alpha   90.00
_cell.angle_beta   90.00
_cell.angle_gamma   90.00
#
_symmetry.space_group_name_H-M   'P 1'
#
loop_
_entity.id
_entity.type
_entity.pdbx_description
1 polymer ?
#
loop_
_entity_poly.entity_id
_entity_poly.type
_entity_poly.pdbx_seq_one_letter_code
_entity_poly.pdbx_strand_id
1 'polypeptide(L)'
;RSRALGLAHADAAAPFDLGSAPLLRARVVRVADDEHLLVLVLHHTVGDGWSMPVLWRELSGAYAALRRGERPELPELPVQYGDFAYWQQRRLADGEADAGITYWRAALAGLPALELPTDRPRPQVRSGAGDAFVFEVPAELAQRLGALARERGATLFMVLLAGFQALLARYTGQADIAVGSPI
;
A
#
# COMPACT_ATOMS: atom_id res chain seq x y z
N ARG A 1 0.34 -13.63 24.77
CA ARG A 1 0.84 -13.19 23.44
C ARG A 1 0.18 -13.89 22.25
N SER A 2 0.28 -15.21 22.06
CA SER A 2 -0.32 -15.93 20.91
C SER A 2 -1.83 -15.64 20.69
N ARG A 3 -2.63 -15.68 21.76
CA ARG A 3 -4.06 -15.31 21.71
C ARG A 3 -4.30 -13.86 21.24
N ALA A 4 -3.44 -12.92 21.61
CA ALA A 4 -3.58 -11.52 21.22
C ALA A 4 -3.32 -11.33 19.71
N LEU A 5 -2.32 -12.04 19.16
CA LEU A 5 -2.08 -12.07 17.72
C LEU A 5 -3.22 -12.74 16.96
N GLY A 6 -3.80 -13.81 17.51
CA GLY A 6 -4.99 -14.45 16.93
C GLY A 6 -6.19 -13.49 16.84
N LEU A 7 -6.41 -12.67 17.86
CA LEU A 7 -7.44 -11.62 17.83
C LEU A 7 -7.12 -10.55 16.79
N ALA A 8 -5.86 -10.11 16.69
CA ALA A 8 -5.44 -9.12 15.70
C ALA A 8 -5.67 -9.62 14.26
N HIS A 9 -5.33 -10.87 13.96
CA HIS A 9 -5.60 -11.48 12.66
C HIS A 9 -7.10 -11.60 12.38
N ALA A 10 -7.90 -11.97 13.37
CA ALA A 10 -9.35 -12.05 13.21
C ALA A 10 -9.96 -10.67 12.91
N ASP A 11 -9.52 -9.61 13.59
CA ASP A 11 -9.97 -8.24 13.31
C ASP A 11 -9.53 -7.76 11.92
N ALA A 12 -8.33 -8.13 11.47
CA ALA A 12 -7.83 -7.77 10.15
C ALA A 12 -8.57 -8.51 9.01
N ALA A 13 -8.95 -9.77 9.23
CA ALA A 13 -9.64 -10.60 8.26
C ALA A 13 -11.16 -10.33 8.20
N ALA A 14 -11.74 -9.76 9.25
CA ALA A 14 -13.17 -9.45 9.26
C ALA A 14 -13.50 -8.39 8.20
N PRO A 15 -14.49 -8.60 7.32
CA PRO A 15 -14.84 -7.62 6.30
C PRO A 15 -15.41 -6.35 6.91
N PHE A 16 -15.37 -5.26 6.14
CA PHE A 16 -16.14 -4.05 6.41
C PHE A 16 -17.35 -4.00 5.48
N ASP A 17 -18.48 -3.54 5.99
CA ASP A 17 -19.58 -3.07 5.14
C ASP A 17 -19.29 -1.62 4.73
N LEU A 18 -19.01 -1.40 3.45
CA LEU A 18 -18.66 -0.07 2.93
C LEU A 18 -19.83 0.92 2.95
N GLY A 19 -21.07 0.45 3.09
CA GLY A 19 -22.24 1.30 3.26
C GLY A 19 -22.40 1.87 4.68
N SER A 20 -21.64 1.35 5.65
CA SER A 20 -21.82 1.61 7.07
C SER A 20 -20.54 2.12 7.72
N ALA A 21 -20.53 3.39 8.13
CA ALA A 21 -19.44 3.96 8.91
C ALA A 21 -19.45 3.46 10.38
N PRO A 22 -18.29 3.42 11.07
CA PRO A 22 -16.95 3.78 10.60
C PRO A 22 -16.20 2.63 9.89
N LEU A 23 -15.37 2.98 8.90
CA LEU A 23 -14.46 2.04 8.22
C LEU A 23 -13.12 1.84 8.96
N LEU A 24 -13.19 1.92 10.29
CA LEU A 24 -12.08 1.78 11.22
C LEU A 24 -12.55 0.99 12.43
N ARG A 25 -11.74 0.04 12.88
CA ARG A 25 -11.91 -0.72 14.13
C ARG A 25 -10.66 -0.59 14.98
N ALA A 26 -10.85 -0.40 16.27
CA ALA A 26 -9.77 -0.38 17.26
C ALA A 26 -10.05 -1.42 18.35
N ARG A 27 -9.03 -2.17 18.74
CA ARG A 27 -9.07 -3.11 19.87
C ARG A 27 -7.80 -2.95 20.70
N VAL A 28 -7.95 -2.82 22.01
CA VAL A 28 -6.83 -2.95 22.95
C VAL A 28 -6.92 -4.33 23.59
N VAL A 29 -5.85 -5.11 23.47
CA VAL A 29 -5.71 -6.43 24.09
C VAL A 29 -4.66 -6.34 25.18
N ARG A 30 -5.06 -6.55 26.42
CA ARG A 30 -4.11 -6.70 27.53
C ARG A 30 -3.39 -8.04 27.40
N VAL A 31 -2.06 -7.99 27.29
CA VAL A 31 -1.18 -9.17 27.13
C VAL A 31 -0.60 -9.60 28.48
N ALA A 32 -0.22 -8.62 29.30
CA ALA A 32 0.25 -8.76 30.68
C ALA A 32 -0.20 -7.53 31.49
N ASP A 33 0.33 -7.31 32.69
CA ASP A 33 -0.06 -6.17 33.52
C ASP A 33 0.38 -4.82 32.93
N ASP A 34 1.57 -4.79 32.33
CA ASP A 34 2.20 -3.63 31.71
C ASP A 34 2.32 -3.77 30.17
N GLU A 35 1.96 -4.91 29.60
CA GLU A 35 2.02 -5.16 28.16
C GLU A 35 0.62 -5.15 27.53
N HIS A 36 0.42 -4.28 26.54
CA HIS A 36 -0.81 -4.17 25.78
C HIS A 36 -0.53 -4.17 24.27
N LEU A 37 -1.45 -4.73 23.49
CA LEU A 37 -1.45 -4.68 22.04
C LEU A 37 -2.64 -3.83 21.58
N LEU A 38 -2.35 -2.73 20.88
CA LEU A 38 -3.36 -1.97 20.15
C LEU A 38 -3.45 -2.52 18.72
N VAL A 39 -4.62 -2.98 18.33
CA VAL A 39 -4.97 -3.39 16.97
C VAL A 39 -5.81 -2.29 16.37
N LEU A 40 -5.36 -1.72 15.25
CA LEU A 40 -6.08 -0.73 14.48
C LEU A 40 -6.23 -1.24 13.05
N VAL A 41 -7.47 -1.43 12.60
CA VAL A 41 -7.79 -1.93 11.27
C VAL A 41 -8.61 -0.87 10.55
N LEU A 42 -8.16 -0.48 9.37
CA LEU A 42 -8.87 0.44 8.50
C LEU A 42 -9.17 -0.24 7.16
N HIS A 43 -10.29 0.11 6.55
CA HIS A 43 -10.49 -0.23 5.16
C HIS A 43 -9.57 0.63 4.28
N HIS A 44 -8.91 0.03 3.29
CA HIS A 44 -7.91 0.73 2.46
C HIS A 44 -8.52 1.88 1.61
N THR A 45 -9.84 1.95 1.47
CA THR A 45 -10.52 3.08 0.80
C THR A 45 -10.47 4.39 1.58
N VAL A 46 -10.16 4.35 2.87
CA VAL A 46 -10.12 5.55 3.74
C VAL A 46 -8.72 5.85 4.27
N GLY A 47 -7.71 5.12 3.81
CA GLY A 47 -6.33 5.34 4.20
C GLY A 47 -5.34 4.52 3.38
N ASP A 48 -4.14 5.04 3.22
CA ASP A 48 -3.02 4.45 2.49
C ASP A 48 -1.74 4.47 3.33
N GLY A 49 -0.62 4.06 2.72
CA GLY A 49 0.68 4.05 3.38
C GLY A 49 1.14 5.42 3.90
N TRP A 50 0.68 6.51 3.28
CA TRP A 50 1.00 7.88 3.72
C TRP A 50 0.11 8.34 4.88
N SER A 51 -1.14 7.88 4.89
CA SER A 51 -2.14 8.18 5.91
C SER A 51 -1.76 7.57 7.27
N MET A 52 -1.13 6.40 7.28
CA MET A 52 -0.84 5.67 8.53
C MET A 52 0.12 6.40 9.49
N PRO A 53 1.27 6.96 9.04
CA PRO A 53 2.12 7.78 9.91
C PRO A 53 1.42 9.01 10.49
N VAL A 54 0.54 9.66 9.72
CA VAL A 54 -0.25 10.81 10.18
C VAL A 54 -1.19 10.39 11.30
N LEU A 55 -1.98 9.34 11.06
CA LEU A 55 -2.90 8.78 12.04
C LEU A 55 -2.19 8.38 13.33
N TRP A 56 -1.03 7.72 13.22
CA TRP A 56 -0.28 7.27 14.40
C TRP A 56 0.27 8.43 15.23
N ARG A 57 0.80 9.46 14.57
CA ARG A 57 1.29 10.67 15.22
C ARG A 57 0.17 11.38 15.98
N GLU A 58 -0.98 11.57 15.34
CA GLU A 58 -2.12 12.29 15.93
C GLU A 58 -2.77 11.49 17.06
N LEU A 59 -2.93 10.18 16.89
CA LEU A 59 -3.42 9.29 17.94
C LEU A 59 -2.52 9.32 19.17
N SER A 60 -1.20 9.22 18.97
CA SER A 60 -0.22 9.25 20.06
C SER A 60 -0.21 10.60 20.80
N GLY A 61 -0.29 11.71 20.05
CA GLY A 61 -0.36 13.06 20.60
C GLY A 61 -1.64 13.30 21.41
N ALA A 62 -2.78 12.91 20.85
CA ALA A 62 -4.08 13.01 21.53
C ALA A 62 -4.12 12.17 22.81
N TYR A 63 -3.62 10.92 22.76
CA TYR A 63 -3.53 10.05 23.93
C TYR A 63 -2.65 10.68 25.04
N ALA A 64 -1.50 11.27 24.69
CA ALA A 64 -0.61 11.89 25.64
C ALA A 64 -1.24 13.14 26.31
N ALA A 65 -1.97 13.97 25.55
CA ALA A 65 -2.69 15.12 26.08
C ALA A 65 -3.79 14.68 27.06
N LEU A 66 -4.63 13.73 26.65
CA LEU A 66 -5.70 13.18 27.51
C LEU A 66 -5.15 12.60 28.81
N ARG A 67 -4.00 11.92 28.74
CA ARG A 67 -3.31 11.40 29.93
C ARG A 67 -2.84 12.48 30.92
N ARG A 68 -2.62 13.72 30.47
CA ARG A 68 -2.29 14.87 31.32
C ARG A 68 -3.52 15.65 31.77
N GLY A 69 -4.73 15.22 31.38
CA GLY A 69 -5.96 15.98 31.61
C GLY A 69 -6.11 17.19 30.68
N GLU A 70 -5.33 17.25 29.62
CA GLU A 70 -5.39 18.30 28.60
C GLU A 70 -6.32 17.90 27.46
N ARG A 71 -6.86 18.90 26.76
CA ARG A 71 -7.63 18.67 25.53
C ARG A 71 -6.65 18.44 24.37
N PRO A 72 -6.83 17.39 23.55
CA PRO A 72 -6.08 17.24 22.30
C PRO A 72 -6.31 18.42 21.37
N GLU A 73 -5.23 19.03 20.90
CA GLU A 73 -5.25 20.06 19.87
C GLU A 73 -4.63 19.50 18.60
N LEU A 74 -5.45 19.34 17.57
CA LEU A 74 -5.00 19.01 16.22
C LEU A 74 -5.21 20.24 15.33
N PRO A 75 -4.27 20.55 14.42
CA PRO A 75 -4.47 21.65 13.49
C PRO A 75 -5.72 21.39 12.64
N GLU A 76 -6.51 22.44 12.42
CA GLU A 76 -7.61 22.38 11.48
C GLU A 76 -7.06 22.09 10.08
N LEU A 77 -7.62 21.09 9.40
CA LEU A 77 -7.21 20.74 8.06
C LEU A 77 -7.86 21.73 7.07
N PRO A 78 -7.07 22.47 6.28
CA PRO A 78 -7.62 23.42 5.30
C PRO A 78 -8.31 22.72 4.12
N VAL A 79 -8.09 21.41 3.97
CA VAL A 79 -8.64 20.57 2.91
C VAL A 79 -9.06 19.24 3.51
N GLN A 80 -10.32 18.85 3.29
CA GLN A 80 -10.83 17.52 3.61
C GLN A 80 -10.76 16.61 2.39
N TYR A 81 -10.86 15.29 2.58
CA TYR A 81 -10.82 14.35 1.45
C TYR A 81 -11.97 14.58 0.44
N GLY A 82 -13.12 15.06 0.90
CA GLY A 82 -14.23 15.46 0.03
C GLY A 82 -13.85 16.61 -0.92
N ASP A 83 -13.08 17.58 -0.43
CA ASP A 83 -12.57 18.69 -1.24
C ASP A 83 -11.57 18.20 -2.28
N PHE A 84 -10.69 17.27 -1.90
CA PHE A 84 -9.75 16.61 -2.82
C PHE A 84 -10.49 15.84 -3.91
N ALA A 85 -11.52 15.07 -3.56
CA ALA A 85 -12.31 14.31 -4.53
C ALA A 85 -13.03 15.24 -5.52
N TYR A 86 -13.61 16.35 -5.04
CA TYR A 86 -14.23 17.37 -5.88
C TYR A 86 -13.21 18.04 -6.81
N TRP A 87 -12.05 18.43 -6.28
CA TRP A 87 -10.95 18.98 -7.06
C TRP A 87 -10.49 18.02 -8.17
N GLN A 88 -10.30 16.74 -7.85
CA GLN A 88 -9.89 15.72 -8.82
C GLN A 88 -10.94 15.55 -9.92
N GLN A 89 -12.23 15.48 -9.56
CA GLN A 89 -13.32 15.36 -10.52
C GLN A 89 -13.34 16.54 -11.49
N ARG A 90 -13.16 17.78 -10.99
CA ARG A 90 -13.12 18.97 -11.85
C ARG A 90 -11.96 18.96 -12.83
N ARG A 91 -10.74 18.64 -12.36
CA ARG A 91 -9.56 18.54 -13.24
C ARG A 91 -9.76 17.54 -14.38
N LEU A 92 -10.45 16.42 -14.11
CA LEU A 92 -10.82 15.45 -15.14
C LEU A 92 -11.86 16.02 -16.12
N ALA A 93 -12.88 16.70 -15.63
CA ALA A 93 -13.92 17.31 -16.46
C ALA A 93 -13.39 18.45 -17.35
N ASP A 94 -12.39 19.18 -16.86
CA ASP A 94 -11.76 20.32 -17.55
C ASP A 94 -10.70 19.89 -18.59
N GLY A 95 -10.52 18.59 -18.82
CA GLY A 95 -9.64 18.03 -19.85
C GLY A 95 -8.15 18.01 -19.48
N GLU A 96 -7.78 18.34 -18.23
CA GLU A 96 -6.37 18.36 -17.81
C GLU A 96 -5.68 16.98 -17.91
N ALA A 97 -6.46 15.91 -17.87
CA ALA A 97 -5.95 14.54 -18.01
C ALA A 97 -5.86 14.04 -19.46
N ASP A 98 -6.37 14.77 -20.45
CA ASP A 98 -6.52 14.28 -21.83
C ASP A 98 -5.17 13.94 -22.48
N ALA A 99 -4.14 14.76 -22.22
CA ALA A 99 -2.78 14.49 -22.69
C ALA A 99 -2.21 13.20 -22.07
N GLY A 100 -2.44 13.00 -20.76
CA GLY A 100 -2.04 11.78 -20.05
C GLY A 100 -2.78 10.55 -20.57
N ILE A 101 -4.09 10.66 -20.79
CA ILE A 101 -4.91 9.58 -21.37
C ILE A 101 -4.41 9.22 -22.77
N THR A 102 -4.13 10.22 -23.61
CA THR A 102 -3.61 10.03 -24.97
C THR A 102 -2.26 9.32 -24.95
N TYR A 103 -1.35 9.77 -24.08
CA TYR A 103 -0.06 9.14 -23.87
C TYR A 103 -0.22 7.67 -23.45
N TRP A 104 -1.00 7.38 -22.41
CA TRP A 104 -1.14 6.01 -21.89
C TRP A 104 -1.83 5.07 -22.87
N ARG A 105 -2.80 5.56 -23.66
CA ARG A 105 -3.40 4.78 -24.75
C ARG A 105 -2.36 4.35 -25.78
N ALA A 106 -1.45 5.25 -26.16
CA ALA A 106 -0.39 4.94 -27.11
C ALA A 106 0.69 4.03 -26.48
N ALA A 107 1.13 4.35 -25.26
CA ALA A 107 2.21 3.64 -24.57
C ALA A 107 1.85 2.19 -24.21
N LEU A 108 0.57 1.90 -23.95
CA LEU A 108 0.09 0.56 -23.57
C LEU A 108 -0.59 -0.17 -24.73
N ALA A 109 -0.59 0.39 -25.93
CA ALA A 109 -1.22 -0.23 -27.09
C ALA A 109 -0.53 -1.56 -27.44
N GLY A 110 -1.32 -2.62 -27.54
CA GLY A 110 -0.81 -3.94 -27.93
C GLY A 110 -0.02 -4.68 -26.86
N LEU A 111 0.04 -4.15 -25.63
CA LEU A 111 0.74 -4.81 -24.51
C LEU A 111 0.15 -6.21 -24.26
N PRO A 112 0.96 -7.29 -24.34
CA PRO A 112 0.49 -8.64 -24.11
C PRO A 112 0.19 -8.88 -22.63
N ALA A 113 -0.77 -9.75 -22.35
CA ALA A 113 -0.95 -10.27 -21.01
C ALA A 113 0.28 -11.09 -20.58
N LEU A 114 0.72 -10.92 -19.33
CA LEU A 114 1.82 -11.71 -18.79
C LEU A 114 1.38 -13.15 -18.52
N GLU A 115 2.10 -14.12 -19.08
CA GLU A 115 1.81 -15.56 -18.97
C GLU A 115 2.77 -16.23 -17.98
N LEU A 116 2.48 -16.08 -16.69
CA LEU A 116 3.28 -16.69 -15.64
C LEU A 116 3.09 -18.23 -15.59
N PRO A 117 4.16 -19.00 -15.30
CA PRO A 117 4.08 -20.44 -15.08
C PRO A 117 3.40 -20.72 -13.73
N THR A 118 2.08 -20.64 -13.70
CA THR A 118 1.27 -20.84 -12.50
C THR A 118 0.98 -22.32 -12.23
N ASP A 119 0.92 -22.72 -10.96
CA ASP A 119 0.64 -24.10 -10.57
C ASP A 119 -0.81 -24.52 -10.86
N ARG A 120 -1.73 -23.56 -11.01
CA ARG A 120 -3.17 -23.77 -11.20
C ARG A 120 -3.75 -22.74 -12.18
N PRO A 121 -4.73 -23.11 -13.01
CA PRO A 121 -5.37 -22.18 -13.93
C PRO A 121 -6.08 -21.04 -13.19
N ARG A 122 -6.18 -19.88 -13.84
CA ARG A 122 -6.90 -18.71 -13.29
C ARG A 122 -8.41 -19.03 -13.17
N PRO A 123 -9.00 -18.97 -11.96
CA PRO A 123 -10.44 -19.17 -11.79
C PRO A 123 -11.24 -17.96 -12.29
N GLN A 124 -12.51 -18.18 -12.68
CA GLN A 124 -13.43 -17.10 -13.06
C GLN A 124 -13.73 -16.15 -11.89
N VAL A 125 -13.85 -16.70 -10.67
CA VAL A 125 -14.06 -15.92 -9.44
C VAL A 125 -12.79 -16.00 -8.61
N ARG A 126 -12.22 -14.83 -8.28
CA ARG A 126 -11.04 -14.73 -7.42
C ARG A 126 -11.46 -14.98 -5.96
N SER A 127 -10.73 -15.86 -5.26
CA SER A 127 -10.97 -16.12 -3.83
C SER A 127 -10.53 -14.99 -2.91
N GLY A 128 -9.63 -14.11 -3.38
CA GLY A 128 -8.97 -13.10 -2.54
C GLY A 128 -7.91 -13.65 -1.59
N ALA A 129 -7.79 -14.99 -1.46
CA ALA A 129 -6.75 -15.61 -0.65
C ALA A 129 -5.36 -15.37 -1.27
N GLY A 130 -4.41 -14.98 -0.44
CA GLY A 130 -3.02 -14.76 -0.79
C GLY A 130 -2.12 -15.10 0.39
N ASP A 131 -0.82 -15.23 0.10
CA ASP A 131 0.21 -15.50 1.10
C ASP A 131 1.43 -14.60 0.81
N ALA A 132 2.31 -14.44 1.79
CA ALA A 132 3.50 -13.61 1.70
C ALA A 132 4.75 -14.45 1.97
N PHE A 133 5.68 -14.43 1.01
CA PHE A 133 7.02 -14.95 1.21
C PHE A 133 7.98 -13.78 1.47
N VAL A 134 8.57 -13.75 2.66
CA VAL A 134 9.52 -12.71 3.06
C VAL A 134 10.94 -13.24 2.91
N PHE A 135 11.79 -12.46 2.24
CA PHE A 135 13.21 -12.73 2.13
C PHE A 135 14.00 -11.44 2.35
N GLU A 136 15.27 -11.59 2.71
CA GLU A 136 16.18 -10.46 2.93
C GLU A 136 17.26 -10.45 1.85
N VAL A 137 17.60 -9.25 1.38
CA VAL A 137 18.73 -9.05 0.47
C VAL A 137 19.97 -8.80 1.34
N PRO A 138 21.03 -9.63 1.24
CA PRO A 138 22.25 -9.44 2.01
C PRO A 138 22.83 -8.03 1.82
N ALA A 139 23.32 -7.43 2.91
CA ALA A 139 23.80 -6.05 2.91
C ALA A 139 24.87 -5.78 1.82
N GLU A 140 25.79 -6.72 1.62
CA GLU A 140 26.83 -6.64 0.59
C GLU A 140 26.24 -6.58 -0.83
N LEU A 141 25.19 -7.37 -1.09
CA LEU A 141 24.48 -7.33 -2.37
C LEU A 141 23.72 -6.01 -2.55
N ALA A 142 23.02 -5.55 -1.50
CA ALA A 142 22.32 -4.27 -1.52
C ALA A 142 23.27 -3.09 -1.81
N GLN A 143 24.46 -3.09 -1.22
CA GLN A 143 25.51 -2.08 -1.48
C GLN A 143 25.99 -2.11 -2.93
N ARG A 144 26.23 -3.30 -3.49
CA ARG A 144 26.64 -3.47 -4.88
C ARG A 144 25.56 -3.02 -5.87
N LEU A 145 24.29 -3.32 -5.60
CA LEU A 145 23.16 -2.82 -6.40
C LEU A 145 23.05 -1.30 -6.32
N GLY A 146 23.28 -0.72 -5.14
CA GLY A 146 23.32 0.74 -4.97
C GLY A 146 24.48 1.40 -5.71
N ALA A 147 25.66 0.75 -5.78
CA ALA A 147 26.77 1.23 -6.59
C ALA A 147 26.45 1.18 -8.08
N LEU A 148 25.89 0.06 -8.56
CA LEU A 148 25.43 -0.08 -9.95
C LEU A 148 24.41 1.01 -10.33
N ALA A 149 23.45 1.30 -9.45
CA ALA A 149 22.48 2.36 -9.68
C ALA A 149 23.18 3.71 -9.93
N ARG A 150 24.13 4.08 -9.05
CA ARG A 150 24.91 5.33 -9.20
C ARG A 150 25.75 5.36 -10.48
N GLU A 151 26.45 4.27 -10.80
CA GLU A 151 27.26 4.15 -12.01
C GLU A 151 26.44 4.31 -13.30
N ARG A 152 25.15 3.95 -13.26
CA ARG A 152 24.24 4.05 -14.40
C ARG A 152 23.35 5.31 -14.37
N GLY A 153 23.55 6.22 -13.41
CA GLY A 153 22.67 7.38 -13.24
C GLY A 153 21.22 7.01 -12.94
N ALA A 154 20.99 5.84 -12.35
CA ALA A 154 19.68 5.29 -12.03
C ALA A 154 19.45 5.27 -10.50
N THR A 155 18.21 5.03 -10.10
CA THR A 155 17.87 4.78 -8.70
C THR A 155 17.98 3.29 -8.37
N LEU A 156 18.12 2.94 -7.09
CA LEU A 156 18.07 1.54 -6.66
C LEU A 156 16.75 0.87 -7.08
N PHE A 157 15.64 1.61 -7.03
CA PHE A 157 14.34 1.14 -7.51
C PHE A 157 14.37 0.73 -8.98
N MET A 158 14.95 1.55 -9.86
CA MET A 158 15.07 1.22 -11.30
C MET A 158 15.90 -0.04 -11.52
N VAL A 159 16.99 -0.23 -10.76
CA VAL A 159 17.83 -1.44 -10.85
C VAL A 159 17.05 -2.68 -10.42
N LEU A 160 16.30 -2.60 -9.31
CA LEU A 160 15.49 -3.71 -8.82
C LEU A 160 14.33 -4.04 -9.78
N LEU A 161 13.67 -3.01 -10.32
CA LEU A 161 12.60 -3.16 -11.30
C LEU A 161 13.11 -3.82 -12.59
N ALA A 162 14.26 -3.39 -13.10
CA ALA A 162 14.89 -4.00 -14.27
C ALA A 162 15.27 -5.46 -14.00
N GLY A 163 15.82 -5.77 -12.82
CA GLY A 163 16.10 -7.14 -12.40
C GLY A 163 14.84 -8.00 -12.32
N PHE A 164 13.73 -7.45 -11.81
CA PHE A 164 12.44 -8.13 -11.76
C PHE A 164 11.85 -8.36 -13.16
N GLN A 165 11.91 -7.38 -14.06
CA GLN A 165 11.49 -7.55 -15.45
C GLN A 165 12.34 -8.61 -16.17
N ALA A 166 13.65 -8.63 -15.94
CA ALA A 166 14.54 -9.66 -16.50
C ALA A 166 14.20 -11.07 -15.97
N LEU A 167 13.83 -11.18 -14.68
CA LEU A 167 13.34 -12.44 -14.11
C LEU A 167 12.04 -12.89 -14.77
N LEU A 168 11.07 -11.98 -14.93
CA LEU A 168 9.81 -12.27 -15.60
C LEU A 168 10.03 -12.72 -17.05
N ALA A 169 10.86 -12.00 -17.81
CA ALA A 169 11.22 -12.36 -19.17
C ALA A 169 11.87 -13.76 -19.25
N ARG A 170 12.72 -14.11 -18.29
CA ARG A 170 13.33 -15.44 -18.20
C ARG A 170 12.31 -16.55 -17.92
N TYR A 171 11.28 -16.28 -17.13
CA TYR A 171 10.26 -17.27 -16.78
C TYR A 171 9.20 -17.45 -17.87
N THR A 172 8.82 -16.38 -18.56
CA THR A 172 7.73 -16.41 -19.54
C THR A 172 8.22 -16.50 -20.98
N GLY A 173 9.49 -16.16 -21.24
CA GLY A 173 10.01 -15.96 -22.60
C GLY A 173 9.48 -14.70 -23.30
N GLN A 174 8.68 -13.87 -22.60
CA GLN A 174 8.12 -12.64 -23.16
C GLN A 174 9.14 -11.51 -23.09
N ALA A 175 9.23 -10.72 -24.17
CA ALA A 175 10.14 -9.57 -24.26
C ALA A 175 9.47 -8.23 -23.94
N ASP A 176 8.13 -8.16 -24.02
CA ASP A 176 7.34 -6.99 -23.69
C ASP A 176 6.58 -7.23 -22.37
N ILE A 177 6.97 -6.49 -21.32
CA ILE A 177 6.54 -6.71 -19.94
C ILE A 177 6.26 -5.38 -19.25
N ALA A 178 5.01 -5.18 -18.85
CA ALA A 178 4.61 -4.10 -17.95
C ALA A 178 4.54 -4.59 -16.50
N VAL A 179 5.15 -3.82 -15.59
CA VAL A 179 5.03 -4.00 -14.15
C VAL A 179 4.48 -2.71 -13.56
N GLY A 180 3.33 -2.81 -12.88
CA GLY A 180 2.74 -1.67 -12.17
C GLY A 180 3.49 -1.37 -10.86
N SER A 181 3.65 -0.08 -10.56
CA SER A 181 4.21 0.43 -9.31
C SER A 181 3.22 1.42 -8.70
N PRO A 182 2.95 1.37 -7.38
CA PRO A 182 2.29 2.49 -6.72
C PRO A 182 3.19 3.74 -6.77
N ILE A 183 2.56 4.92 -6.71
CA ILE A 183 3.21 6.23 -6.62
C ILE A 183 2.92 6.81 -5.24
#